data_AF-A0A966PAS9-F1
#
_entry.id   AF-A0A966PAS9-F1
#
_cell.length_a   1.000
_cell.length_b   1.000
_cell.length_c   1.000
_cell.angle_alpha   90.00
_cell.angle_beta   90.00
_cell.angle_gamma   90.00
#
_symmetry.space_group_name_H-M   'P 1'
#
loop_
_entity.id
_entity.type
_entity.pdbx_description
1 polymer ?
#
loop_
_entity_poly.entity_id
_entity_poly.type
_entity_poly.pdbx_seq_one_letter_code
_entity_poly.pdbx_strand_id
1 'polypeptide(L)'
;LGSGYLFQTIGLDLTTAATTGFITGLYVVLTPILGALFLKTHVTRNEWIGVAMATIGLALLSLKGFTIGLGELSVLLSALFFALHILGLGRWSGKFATYPLTVVQLGTIALLSSILAIIDDGYELPNTDQEWKATIFTALLATSIAFLVQTWSQSKMDATIVAVVLTLEVVFAALFAVIAGQESLTLRALIGGTLIFAAMIFMQIRQSNDQINR
;
A
#
# COMPACT_ATOMS: atom_id res chain seq x y z
N LEU A 1 -4.37 -10.22 -2.22
CA LEU A 1 -4.29 -9.06 -3.13
C LEU A 1 -5.66 -8.74 -3.72
N GLY A 2 -6.29 -9.63 -4.50
CA GLY A 2 -7.63 -9.41 -5.08
C GLY A 2 -8.70 -8.98 -4.07
N SER A 3 -8.83 -9.69 -2.93
CA SER A 3 -9.75 -9.27 -1.85
C SER A 3 -9.44 -7.88 -1.29
N GLY A 4 -8.16 -7.51 -1.22
CA GLY A 4 -7.75 -6.17 -0.79
C GLY A 4 -8.29 -5.09 -1.72
N TYR A 5 -8.12 -5.27 -3.03
CA TYR A 5 -8.72 -4.38 -4.03
C TYR A 5 -10.24 -4.34 -3.96
N LEU A 6 -10.90 -5.50 -3.86
CA LEU A 6 -12.37 -5.55 -3.80
C LEU A 6 -12.94 -4.73 -2.62
N PHE A 7 -12.42 -4.96 -1.41
CA PHE A 7 -12.87 -4.21 -0.23
C PHE A 7 -12.47 -2.73 -0.29
N GLN A 8 -11.37 -2.40 -0.96
CA GLN A 8 -10.96 -1.00 -1.18
C GLN A 8 -11.90 -0.29 -2.14
N THR A 9 -12.27 -0.94 -3.26
CA THR A 9 -13.21 -0.40 -4.24
C THR A 9 -14.59 -0.17 -3.63
N ILE A 10 -15.11 -1.13 -2.86
CA ILE A 10 -16.35 -0.95 -2.08
C ILE A 10 -16.21 0.21 -1.09
N GLY A 11 -15.04 0.30 -0.44
CA GLY A 11 -14.74 1.38 0.50
C GLY A 11 -14.76 2.76 -0.16
N LEU A 12 -14.17 2.91 -1.35
CA LEU A 12 -14.14 4.15 -2.12
C LEU A 12 -15.53 4.64 -2.55
N ASP A 13 -16.48 3.73 -2.75
CA ASP A 13 -17.86 4.07 -3.08
C ASP A 13 -18.65 4.57 -1.83
N LEU A 14 -18.24 4.12 -0.64
CA LEU A 14 -18.94 4.40 0.63
C LEU A 14 -18.28 5.49 1.49
N THR A 15 -17.02 5.85 1.23
CA THR A 15 -16.28 6.86 1.99
C THR A 15 -15.40 7.71 1.06
N THR A 16 -14.67 8.66 1.62
CA THR A 16 -13.81 9.55 0.82
C THR A 16 -12.49 8.88 0.42
N ALA A 17 -11.88 9.33 -0.68
CA ALA A 17 -10.55 8.89 -1.09
C ALA A 17 -9.48 9.17 -0.01
N ALA A 18 -9.58 10.29 0.71
CA ALA A 18 -8.66 10.64 1.80
C ALA A 18 -8.77 9.66 2.98
N THR A 19 -10.01 9.36 3.43
CA THR A 19 -10.27 8.36 4.47
C THR A 19 -9.79 6.97 4.03
N THR A 20 -10.07 6.61 2.77
CA THR A 20 -9.63 5.33 2.21
C THR A 20 -8.11 5.20 2.21
N GLY A 21 -7.39 6.22 1.75
CA GLY A 21 -5.92 6.23 1.74
C GLY A 21 -5.33 6.10 3.14
N PHE A 22 -5.89 6.82 4.12
CA PHE A 22 -5.46 6.70 5.52
C PHE A 22 -5.64 5.28 6.06
N ILE A 23 -6.85 4.73 5.96
CA ILE A 23 -7.18 3.42 6.53
C ILE A 23 -6.42 2.31 5.81
N THR A 24 -6.30 2.37 4.48
CA THR A 24 -5.48 1.42 3.71
C THR A 24 -4.04 1.43 4.21
N GLY A 25 -3.47 2.62 4.41
CA GLY A 25 -2.10 2.79 4.91
C GLY A 25 -1.83 2.16 6.29
N LEU A 26 -2.87 1.80 7.06
CA LEU A 26 -2.72 1.04 8.31
C LEU A 26 -2.15 -0.38 8.09
N TYR A 27 -2.03 -0.85 6.84
CA TYR A 27 -1.21 -2.04 6.54
C TYR A 27 0.20 -1.91 7.12
N VAL A 28 0.72 -0.68 7.31
CA VAL A 28 2.05 -0.43 7.90
C VAL A 28 2.17 -0.93 9.33
N VAL A 29 1.07 -0.88 10.09
CA VAL A 29 0.99 -1.39 11.46
C VAL A 29 0.58 -2.86 11.45
N LEU A 30 -0.35 -3.24 10.58
CA LEU A 30 -0.84 -4.62 10.52
C LEU A 30 0.25 -5.60 10.06
N THR A 31 1.12 -5.20 9.13
CA THR A 31 2.18 -6.06 8.59
C THR A 31 3.10 -6.65 9.67
N PRO A 32 3.75 -5.85 10.55
CA PRO A 32 4.58 -6.39 11.62
C PRO A 32 3.78 -7.18 12.67
N ILE A 33 2.54 -6.77 12.99
CA ILE A 33 1.67 -7.51 13.92
C ILE A 33 1.39 -8.91 13.39
N LEU A 34 0.93 -9.00 12.14
CA LEU A 34 0.59 -10.27 11.50
C LEU A 34 1.84 -11.11 11.25
N GLY A 35 2.98 -10.49 10.95
CA GLY A 35 4.26 -11.19 10.84
C GLY A 35 4.66 -11.86 12.15
N ALA A 36 4.61 -11.12 13.26
CA ALA A 36 4.89 -11.67 14.59
C ALA A 36 3.91 -12.80 14.95
N LEU A 37 2.63 -12.66 14.61
CA LEU A 37 1.58 -13.64 14.94
C LEU A 37 1.66 -14.93 14.08
N PHE A 38 1.70 -14.80 12.76
CA PHE A 38 1.59 -15.93 11.83
C PHE A 38 2.93 -16.52 11.42
N LEU A 39 3.94 -15.68 11.22
CA LEU A 39 5.27 -16.12 10.78
C LEU A 39 6.29 -16.23 11.92
N LYS A 40 5.91 -15.84 13.14
CA LYS A 40 6.81 -15.76 14.30
C LYS A 40 8.08 -14.94 13.99
N THR A 41 7.95 -13.94 13.10
CA THR A 41 9.07 -13.07 12.75
C THR A 41 9.37 -12.16 13.94
N HIS A 42 10.65 -12.10 14.32
CA HIS A 42 11.09 -11.25 15.41
C HIS A 42 11.19 -9.79 14.91
N VAL A 43 10.15 -9.00 15.17
CA VAL A 43 10.16 -7.55 14.88
C VAL A 43 10.98 -6.83 15.95
N THR A 44 12.06 -6.19 15.52
CA THR A 44 12.99 -5.46 16.38
C THR A 44 12.35 -4.20 16.97
N ARG A 45 12.93 -3.69 18.07
CA ARG A 45 12.49 -2.41 18.66
C ARG A 45 12.61 -1.24 17.67
N ASN A 46 13.61 -1.25 16.82
CA ASN A 46 13.82 -0.21 15.81
C ASN A 46 12.71 -0.23 14.75
N GLU A 47 12.30 -1.41 14.29
CA GLU A 47 11.18 -1.53 13.35
C GLU A 47 9.88 -1.00 13.95
N TRP A 48 9.60 -1.27 15.23
CA TRP A 48 8.44 -0.70 15.91
C TRP A 48 8.49 0.83 16.02
N ILE A 49 9.66 1.42 16.27
CA ILE A 49 9.83 2.87 16.27
C ILE A 49 9.54 3.44 14.87
N GLY A 50 10.07 2.83 13.82
CA GLY A 50 9.82 3.24 12.44
C GLY A 50 8.33 3.12 12.05
N VAL A 51 7.67 2.02 12.43
CA VAL A 51 6.23 1.83 12.22
C VAL A 51 5.42 2.91 12.95
N ALA A 52 5.76 3.24 14.19
CA ALA A 52 5.10 4.30 14.94
C ALA A 52 5.28 5.68 14.26
N MET A 53 6.50 6.01 13.83
CA MET A 53 6.77 7.24 13.09
C MET A 53 5.97 7.31 11.79
N ALA A 54 5.99 6.25 10.98
CA ALA A 54 5.25 6.18 9.72
C ALA A 54 3.73 6.32 9.95
N THR A 55 3.19 5.68 10.99
CA THR A 55 1.77 5.74 11.34
C THR A 55 1.34 7.14 11.78
N ILE A 56 2.13 7.81 12.61
CA ILE A 56 1.87 9.20 13.03
C ILE A 56 1.93 10.11 11.80
N GLY A 57 2.92 9.91 10.92
CA GLY A 57 3.08 10.73 9.73
C GLY A 57 1.91 10.56 8.75
N LEU A 58 1.47 9.31 8.57
CA LEU A 58 0.27 8.94 7.80
C LEU A 58 -0.99 9.60 8.38
N ALA A 59 -1.17 9.57 9.70
CA ALA A 59 -2.30 10.24 10.36
C ALA A 59 -2.24 11.76 10.18
N LEU A 60 -1.06 12.37 10.27
CA LEU A 60 -0.93 13.80 10.01
C LEU A 60 -1.28 14.13 8.56
N LEU A 61 -0.91 13.30 7.60
CA LEU A 61 -1.07 13.60 6.18
C LEU A 61 -2.49 13.31 5.65
N SER A 62 -3.14 12.26 6.13
CA SER A 62 -4.40 11.76 5.55
C SER A 62 -5.63 11.87 6.45
N LEU A 63 -5.47 12.02 7.78
CA LEU A 63 -6.61 12.01 8.70
C LEU A 63 -7.33 13.38 8.74
N LYS A 64 -8.39 13.56 7.95
CA LYS A 64 -9.20 14.80 7.96
C LYS A 64 -10.42 14.75 8.89
N GLY A 65 -10.61 13.63 9.60
CA GLY A 65 -11.70 13.36 10.53
C GLY A 65 -11.74 11.86 10.84
N PHE A 66 -12.42 11.47 11.92
CA PHE A 66 -12.59 10.05 12.27
C PHE A 66 -14.07 9.71 12.31
N THR A 67 -14.51 8.94 11.31
CA THR A 67 -15.86 8.39 11.20
C THR A 67 -15.75 6.88 11.12
N ILE A 68 -16.65 6.17 11.79
CA ILE A 68 -16.76 4.72 11.68
C ILE A 68 -18.08 4.44 10.98
N GLY A 69 -18.00 4.08 9.71
CA GLY A 69 -19.11 3.59 8.90
C GLY A 69 -18.75 2.29 8.20
N LEU A 70 -19.67 1.82 7.36
CA LEU A 70 -19.48 0.60 6.58
C LEU A 70 -18.32 0.73 5.58
N GLY A 71 -18.12 1.92 4.99
CA GLY A 71 -17.00 2.20 4.12
C GLY A 71 -15.66 2.05 4.84
N GLU A 72 -15.50 2.68 6.00
CA GLU A 72 -14.27 2.60 6.80
C GLU A 72 -13.97 1.18 7.27
N LEU A 73 -15.00 0.42 7.65
CA LEU A 73 -14.83 -1.00 8.01
C LEU A 73 -14.40 -1.84 6.80
N SER A 74 -14.97 -1.59 5.62
CA SER A 74 -14.56 -2.24 4.36
C SER A 74 -13.09 -1.93 4.04
N VAL A 75 -12.67 -0.66 4.11
CA VAL A 75 -11.27 -0.30 3.87
C VAL A 75 -10.34 -0.89 4.94
N LEU A 76 -10.78 -1.03 6.18
CA LEU A 76 -9.98 -1.68 7.22
C LEU A 76 -9.75 -3.18 6.90
N LEU A 77 -10.78 -3.86 6.39
CA LEU A 77 -10.63 -5.23 5.87
C LEU A 77 -9.67 -5.27 4.67
N SER A 78 -9.73 -4.26 3.78
CA SER A 78 -8.76 -4.13 2.69
C SER A 78 -7.33 -4.01 3.21
N ALA A 79 -7.07 -3.14 4.19
CA ALA A 79 -5.76 -2.96 4.82
C ALA A 79 -5.24 -4.28 5.42
N LEU A 80 -6.11 -5.08 6.03
CA LEU A 80 -5.79 -6.42 6.53
C LEU A 80 -5.34 -7.36 5.39
N PHE A 81 -6.09 -7.42 4.29
CA PHE A 81 -5.72 -8.25 3.14
C PHE A 81 -4.46 -7.78 2.42
N PHE A 82 -4.21 -6.47 2.36
CA PHE A 82 -2.95 -5.94 1.85
C PHE A 82 -1.78 -6.28 2.77
N ALA A 83 -1.93 -6.18 4.09
CA ALA A 83 -0.90 -6.59 5.05
C ALA A 83 -0.58 -8.09 4.95
N LEU A 84 -1.62 -8.95 4.84
CA LEU A 84 -1.44 -10.38 4.59
C LEU A 84 -0.74 -10.65 3.25
N HIS A 85 -1.08 -9.89 2.21
CA HIS A 85 -0.42 -9.99 0.92
C HIS A 85 1.05 -9.59 1.01
N ILE A 86 1.37 -8.45 1.64
CA ILE A 86 2.74 -7.98 1.86
C ILE A 86 3.56 -9.03 2.63
N LEU A 87 2.96 -9.64 3.66
CA LEU A 87 3.62 -10.65 4.47
C LEU A 87 3.87 -11.95 3.68
N GLY A 88 2.86 -12.41 2.93
CA GLY A 88 2.98 -13.58 2.07
C GLY A 88 4.01 -13.38 0.98
N LEU A 89 3.90 -12.26 0.26
CA LEU A 89 4.83 -11.91 -0.82
C LEU A 89 6.26 -11.75 -0.29
N GLY A 90 6.47 -11.18 0.90
CA GLY A 90 7.79 -11.18 1.57
C GLY A 90 8.36 -12.57 1.85
N ARG A 91 7.52 -13.57 2.13
CA ARG A 91 7.94 -14.95 2.40
C ARG A 91 8.25 -15.76 1.13
N TRP A 92 7.56 -15.48 0.03
CA TRP A 92 7.66 -16.25 -1.22
C TRP A 92 8.52 -15.59 -2.30
N SER A 93 8.64 -14.26 -2.31
CA SER A 93 9.37 -13.52 -3.33
C SER A 93 10.86 -13.87 -3.41
N GLY A 94 11.51 -14.26 -2.31
CA GLY A 94 12.88 -14.75 -2.32
C GLY A 94 13.05 -16.20 -2.82
N LYS A 95 11.95 -16.96 -2.97
CA LYS A 95 11.96 -18.38 -3.38
C LYS A 95 11.63 -18.59 -4.86
N PHE A 96 11.02 -17.59 -5.50
CA PHE A 96 10.58 -17.65 -6.88
C PHE A 96 11.20 -16.50 -7.67
N ALA A 97 11.31 -16.66 -8.99
CA ALA A 97 11.70 -15.56 -9.85
C ALA A 97 10.66 -14.43 -9.78
N THR A 98 11.13 -13.19 -9.64
CA THR A 98 10.29 -12.00 -9.47
C THR A 98 9.27 -11.86 -10.59
N TYR A 99 9.71 -11.93 -11.85
CA TYR A 99 8.84 -11.67 -13.01
C TYR A 99 7.67 -12.67 -13.11
N PRO A 100 7.87 -14.01 -13.08
CA PRO A 100 6.77 -14.96 -13.06
C PRO A 100 5.81 -14.77 -11.88
N LEU A 101 6.33 -14.47 -10.69
CA LEU A 101 5.49 -14.25 -9.51
C LEU A 101 4.60 -13.00 -9.68
N THR A 102 5.13 -11.93 -10.29
CA THR A 102 4.36 -10.75 -10.67
C THR A 102 3.30 -11.05 -11.74
N VAL A 103 3.63 -11.83 -12.76
CA VAL A 103 2.64 -12.22 -13.79
C VAL A 103 1.52 -13.05 -13.18
N VAL A 104 1.82 -14.03 -12.32
CA VAL A 104 0.81 -14.89 -11.70
C VAL A 104 -0.13 -14.10 -10.79
N GLN A 105 0.39 -13.21 -9.93
CA GLN A 105 -0.48 -12.43 -9.03
C GLN A 105 -1.40 -11.48 -9.80
N LEU A 106 -0.88 -10.77 -10.81
CA LEU A 106 -1.66 -9.81 -11.59
C LEU A 106 -2.63 -10.52 -12.52
N GLY A 107 -2.20 -11.61 -13.18
CA GLY A 107 -3.06 -12.42 -14.03
C GLY A 107 -4.20 -13.08 -13.25
N THR A 108 -3.95 -13.53 -12.03
CA THR A 108 -5.00 -14.08 -11.15
C THR A 108 -6.05 -13.02 -10.83
N ILE A 109 -5.64 -11.79 -10.51
CA ILE A 109 -6.58 -10.70 -10.20
C ILE A 109 -7.34 -10.27 -11.44
N ALA A 110 -6.65 -10.09 -12.57
CA ALA A 110 -7.28 -9.73 -13.83
C ALA A 110 -8.37 -10.75 -14.20
N LEU A 111 -8.08 -12.04 -14.09
CA LEU A 111 -9.05 -13.10 -14.35
C LEU A 111 -10.24 -13.05 -13.38
N LEU A 112 -9.98 -13.03 -12.06
CA LEU A 112 -11.05 -13.05 -11.06
C LEU A 112 -11.93 -11.80 -11.12
N SER A 113 -11.33 -10.62 -11.25
CA SER A 113 -12.06 -9.36 -11.39
C SER A 113 -12.87 -9.31 -12.69
N SER A 114 -12.35 -9.86 -13.80
CA SER A 114 -13.12 -9.93 -15.05
C SER A 114 -14.33 -10.86 -14.93
N ILE A 115 -14.19 -12.01 -14.25
CA ILE A 115 -15.30 -12.93 -14.02
C ILE A 115 -16.39 -12.25 -13.18
N LEU A 116 -16.02 -11.56 -12.10
CA LEU A 116 -16.98 -10.84 -11.26
C LEU A 116 -17.68 -9.72 -12.03
N ALA A 117 -16.93 -8.94 -12.83
CA ALA A 117 -17.49 -7.87 -13.65
C ALA A 117 -18.51 -8.38 -14.68
N ILE A 118 -18.30 -9.57 -15.24
CA ILE A 118 -19.25 -10.20 -16.18
C ILE A 118 -20.49 -10.71 -15.44
N ILE A 119 -20.34 -11.29 -14.24
CA ILE A 119 -21.46 -11.82 -13.46
C ILE A 119 -22.41 -10.71 -12.99
N ASP A 120 -21.84 -9.57 -12.59
CA ASP A 120 -22.61 -8.44 -12.06
C ASP A 120 -23.10 -7.47 -13.16
N ASP A 121 -22.96 -7.83 -14.45
CA ASP A 121 -23.22 -6.95 -15.61
C ASP A 121 -22.50 -5.58 -15.53
N GLY A 122 -21.42 -5.51 -14.75
CA GLY A 122 -20.65 -4.29 -14.49
C GLY A 122 -19.47 -4.08 -15.45
N TYR A 123 -19.34 -4.89 -16.50
CA TYR A 123 -18.27 -4.74 -17.48
C TYR A 123 -18.57 -3.57 -18.43
N GLU A 124 -17.89 -2.45 -18.21
CA GLU A 124 -17.95 -1.29 -19.10
C GLU A 124 -16.56 -0.99 -19.70
N LEU A 125 -16.53 -0.77 -21.01
CA LEU A 125 -15.32 -0.31 -21.70
C LEU A 125 -15.18 1.21 -21.52
N PRO A 126 -13.93 1.72 -21.38
CA PRO A 126 -13.68 3.16 -21.44
C PRO A 126 -14.26 3.77 -22.72
N ASN A 127 -15.08 4.80 -22.55
CA ASN A 127 -15.83 5.45 -23.64
C ASN A 127 -15.12 6.70 -24.17
N THR A 128 -14.21 7.27 -23.39
CA THR A 128 -13.49 8.51 -23.75
C THR A 128 -11.98 8.32 -23.82
N ASP A 129 -11.31 9.16 -24.63
CA ASP A 129 -9.84 9.20 -24.71
C ASP A 129 -9.20 9.42 -23.34
N GLN A 130 -9.86 10.17 -22.46
CA GLN A 130 -9.36 10.45 -21.11
C GLN A 130 -9.46 9.21 -20.21
N GLU A 131 -10.55 8.47 -20.27
CA GLU A 131 -10.69 7.19 -19.55
C GLU A 131 -9.66 6.18 -20.05
N TRP A 132 -9.45 6.05 -21.37
CA TRP A 132 -8.40 5.17 -21.91
C TRP A 132 -7.01 5.55 -21.43
N LYS A 133 -6.67 6.84 -21.42
CA LYS A 133 -5.38 7.31 -20.88
C LYS A 133 -5.24 6.96 -19.40
N ALA A 134 -6.28 7.17 -18.61
CA ALA A 134 -6.28 6.82 -17.19
C ALA A 134 -6.12 5.30 -16.98
N THR A 135 -6.86 4.47 -17.71
CA THR A 135 -6.79 3.00 -17.63
C THR A 135 -5.42 2.48 -18.04
N ILE A 136 -4.84 2.96 -19.14
CA ILE A 136 -3.51 2.52 -19.59
C ILE A 136 -2.45 2.95 -18.56
N PHE A 137 -2.53 4.19 -18.05
CA PHE A 137 -1.63 4.69 -17.04
C PHE A 137 -1.68 3.85 -15.76
N THR A 138 -2.88 3.56 -15.24
CA THR A 138 -3.04 2.78 -14.01
C THR A 138 -2.67 1.32 -14.19
N ALA A 139 -3.00 0.70 -15.33
CA ALA A 139 -2.67 -0.69 -15.62
C ALA A 139 -1.16 -0.93 -15.79
N LEU A 140 -0.48 -0.04 -16.52
CA LEU A 140 0.95 -0.22 -16.82
C LEU A 140 1.84 0.34 -15.71
N LEU A 141 1.71 1.63 -15.40
CA LEU A 141 2.62 2.30 -14.47
C LEU A 141 2.24 2.01 -13.02
N ALA A 142 0.99 2.29 -12.63
CA ALA A 142 0.57 2.18 -11.24
C ALA A 142 0.39 0.72 -10.77
N THR A 143 0.16 -0.22 -11.70
CA THR A 143 -0.05 -1.64 -11.37
C THR A 143 1.13 -2.49 -11.83
N SER A 144 1.30 -2.71 -13.14
CA SER A 144 2.26 -3.72 -13.63
C SER A 144 3.70 -3.44 -13.20
N ILE A 145 4.18 -2.20 -13.41
CA ILE A 145 5.54 -1.81 -13.02
C ILE A 145 5.67 -1.70 -11.49
N ALA A 146 4.69 -1.08 -10.82
CA ALA A 146 4.73 -0.92 -9.37
C ALA A 146 4.77 -2.27 -8.64
N PHE A 147 3.95 -3.24 -9.02
CA PHE A 147 3.97 -4.58 -8.42
C PHE A 147 5.21 -5.37 -8.78
N LEU A 148 5.80 -5.17 -9.96
CA LEU A 148 7.09 -5.77 -10.31
C LEU A 148 8.19 -5.24 -9.38
N VAL A 149 8.26 -3.93 -9.19
CA VAL A 149 9.21 -3.28 -8.27
C VAL A 149 8.95 -3.72 -6.84
N GLN A 150 7.68 -3.76 -6.38
CA GLN A 150 7.33 -4.23 -5.04
C GLN A 150 7.74 -5.68 -4.81
N THR A 151 7.45 -6.58 -5.77
CA THR A 151 7.82 -8.00 -5.70
C THR A 151 9.33 -8.16 -5.65
N TRP A 152 10.06 -7.38 -6.44
CA TRP A 152 11.53 -7.37 -6.42
C TRP A 152 12.08 -6.86 -5.10
N SER A 153 11.56 -5.75 -4.59
CA SER A 153 11.98 -5.17 -3.30
C SER A 153 11.74 -6.15 -2.16
N GLN A 154 10.59 -6.81 -2.12
CA GLN A 154 10.28 -7.81 -1.10
C GLN A 154 11.14 -9.08 -1.17
N SER A 155 11.71 -9.39 -2.33
CA SER A 155 12.68 -10.50 -2.44
C SER A 155 14.00 -10.21 -1.71
N LYS A 156 14.26 -8.94 -1.38
CA LYS A 156 15.52 -8.46 -0.78
C LYS A 156 15.36 -7.79 0.58
N MET A 157 14.12 -7.49 0.98
CA MET A 157 13.82 -6.69 2.16
C MET A 157 12.69 -7.32 2.95
N ASP A 158 12.77 -7.20 4.28
CA ASP A 158 11.72 -7.65 5.18
C ASP A 158 10.40 -6.92 4.93
N ALA A 159 9.29 -7.67 5.05
CA ALA A 159 7.94 -7.20 4.78
C ALA A 159 7.58 -5.94 5.58
N THR A 160 8.03 -5.83 6.84
CA THR A 160 7.81 -4.66 7.71
C THR A 160 8.44 -3.40 7.11
N ILE A 161 9.66 -3.49 6.59
CA ILE A 161 10.37 -2.35 6.01
C ILE A 161 9.71 -1.95 4.69
N VAL A 162 9.36 -2.94 3.85
CA VAL A 162 8.62 -2.65 2.62
C VAL A 162 7.28 -1.98 2.91
N ALA A 163 6.54 -2.41 3.94
CA ALA A 163 5.31 -1.75 4.34
C ALA A 163 5.54 -0.27 4.71
N VAL A 164 6.60 0.06 5.45
CA VAL A 164 6.94 1.47 5.74
C VAL A 164 7.34 2.23 4.47
N VAL A 165 8.11 1.65 3.57
CA VAL A 165 8.45 2.27 2.27
C VAL A 165 7.20 2.57 1.45
N LEU A 166 6.22 1.66 1.40
CA LEU A 166 4.98 1.85 0.65
C LEU A 166 4.15 3.03 1.15
N THR A 167 4.26 3.41 2.43
CA THR A 167 3.56 4.60 2.95
C THR A 167 4.06 5.92 2.32
N LEU A 168 5.20 5.92 1.63
CA LEU A 168 5.66 7.06 0.83
C LEU A 168 4.69 7.44 -0.29
N GLU A 169 3.83 6.51 -0.74
CA GLU A 169 2.76 6.82 -1.68
C GLU A 169 1.95 8.04 -1.24
N VAL A 170 1.62 8.13 0.05
CA VAL A 170 0.85 9.24 0.61
C VAL A 170 1.64 10.55 0.58
N VAL A 171 2.95 10.48 0.77
CA VAL A 171 3.85 11.66 0.66
C VAL A 171 3.85 12.19 -0.77
N PHE A 172 3.97 11.31 -1.77
CA PHE A 172 3.91 11.70 -3.17
C PHE A 172 2.52 12.17 -3.60
N ALA A 173 1.46 11.52 -3.12
CA ALA A 173 0.09 11.95 -3.38
C ALA A 173 -0.16 13.37 -2.86
N ALA A 174 0.26 13.66 -1.63
CA ALA A 174 0.17 15.01 -1.06
C ALA A 174 1.03 16.02 -1.85
N LEU A 175 2.26 15.64 -2.23
CA LEU A 175 3.13 16.49 -3.04
C LEU A 175 2.50 16.82 -4.40
N PHE A 176 1.94 15.83 -5.09
CA PHE A 176 1.28 16.05 -6.38
C PHE A 176 -0.01 16.86 -6.24
N ALA A 177 -0.78 16.67 -5.17
CA ALA A 177 -1.96 17.50 -4.89
C ALA A 177 -1.58 18.98 -4.69
N VAL A 178 -0.46 19.26 -4.01
CA VAL A 178 0.07 20.62 -3.85
C VAL A 178 0.56 21.20 -5.17
N ILE A 179 1.34 20.44 -5.95
CA ILE A 179 1.86 20.88 -7.26
C ILE A 179 0.72 21.15 -8.26
N ALA A 180 -0.33 20.33 -8.24
CA ALA A 180 -1.51 20.49 -9.07
C ALA A 180 -2.46 21.61 -8.58
N GLY A 181 -2.13 22.29 -7.48
CA GLY A 181 -2.95 23.36 -6.90
C GLY A 181 -4.26 22.88 -6.26
N GLN A 182 -4.40 21.57 -6.02
CA GLN A 182 -5.59 20.97 -5.39
C GLN A 182 -5.59 21.16 -3.86
N GLU A 183 -4.41 21.23 -3.25
CA GLU A 183 -4.25 21.46 -1.81
C GLU A 183 -3.16 22.50 -1.53
N SER A 184 -3.27 23.22 -0.40
CA SER A 184 -2.21 24.11 0.07
C SER A 184 -1.17 23.35 0.89
N LEU A 185 0.10 23.75 0.76
CA LEU A 185 1.17 23.21 1.60
C LEU A 185 0.98 23.67 3.05
N THR A 186 0.49 22.76 3.90
CA THR A 186 0.29 23.03 5.32
C THR A 186 1.48 22.55 6.15
N LEU A 187 1.70 23.16 7.32
CA LEU A 187 2.70 22.68 8.28
C LEU A 187 2.43 21.23 8.69
N ARG A 188 1.14 20.86 8.79
CA ARG A 188 0.72 19.49 9.08
C ARG A 188 1.19 18.51 8.00
N ALA A 189 1.05 18.87 6.72
CA ALA A 189 1.53 18.05 5.60
C ALA A 189 3.06 17.93 5.59
N LEU A 190 3.77 19.03 5.88
CA LEU A 190 5.23 19.03 5.94
C LEU A 190 5.77 18.11 7.06
N ILE A 191 5.19 18.19 8.26
CA ILE A 191 5.57 17.34 9.40
C ILE A 191 5.23 15.88 9.10
N GLY A 192 4.03 15.61 8.59
CA GLY A 192 3.60 14.25 8.24
C GLY A 192 4.50 13.60 7.21
N GLY A 193 4.78 14.30 6.11
CA GLY A 193 5.66 13.84 5.04
C GLY A 193 7.10 13.61 5.52
N THR A 194 7.65 14.55 6.30
CA THR A 194 9.00 14.41 6.88
C THR A 194 9.08 13.21 7.82
N LEU A 195 8.04 12.96 8.61
CA LEU A 195 8.05 11.86 9.57
C LEU A 195 8.01 10.48 8.87
N ILE A 196 7.20 10.33 7.82
CA ILE A 196 7.19 9.11 6.98
C ILE A 196 8.57 8.91 6.32
N PHE A 197 9.11 9.96 5.73
CA PHE A 197 10.41 9.89 5.06
C PHE A 197 11.55 9.53 6.03
N ALA A 198 11.55 10.13 7.22
CA ALA A 198 12.50 9.81 8.27
C ALA A 198 12.36 8.37 8.78
N ALA A 199 11.12 7.87 8.91
CA ALA A 199 10.87 6.48 9.30
C ALA A 199 11.47 5.50 8.28
N MET A 200 11.28 5.77 6.99
CA MET A 200 11.84 4.97 5.90
C MET A 200 13.37 4.94 5.95
N ILE A 201 14.04 6.11 6.02
CA ILE A 201 15.50 6.19 6.09
C ILE A 201 16.03 5.46 7.33
N PHE A 202 15.42 5.71 8.49
CA PHE A 202 15.81 5.11 9.76
C PHE A 202 15.78 3.58 9.70
N MET A 203 14.71 3.00 9.16
CA MET A 203 14.56 1.56 9.03
C MET A 203 15.52 0.98 7.97
N GLN A 204 15.70 1.67 6.84
CA GLN A 204 16.59 1.20 5.77
C GLN A 204 18.05 1.12 6.22
N ILE A 205 18.55 2.14 6.93
CA ILE A 205 19.92 2.15 7.46
C ILE A 205 20.13 1.00 8.44
N ARG A 206 19.15 0.74 9.31
CA ARG A 206 19.25 -0.35 10.28
C ARG A 206 19.25 -1.72 9.63
N GLN A 207 18.41 -1.94 8.63
CA GLN A 207 18.42 -3.19 7.88
C GLN A 207 19.76 -3.42 7.17
N SER A 208 20.31 -2.39 6.53
CA SER A 208 21.61 -2.50 5.86
C SER A 208 22.71 -2.90 6.86
N ASN A 209 22.71 -2.32 8.05
CA ASN A 209 23.68 -2.66 9.10
C ASN A 209 23.48 -4.11 9.59
N ASP A 210 22.24 -4.55 9.78
CA ASP A 210 21.95 -5.92 10.22
C ASP A 210 22.30 -6.96 9.15
N GLN A 211 22.23 -6.62 7.86
CA GLN A 211 22.68 -7.47 6.76
C GLN A 211 24.21 -7.55 6.65
N ILE A 212 24.93 -6.44 6.89
CA ILE A 212 26.41 -6.42 6.89
C ILE A 212 26.99 -7.24 8.05
N ASN A 213 26.28 -7.29 9.18
CA ASN A 213 26.73 -7.98 10.38
C ASN A 213 26.38 -9.49 10.43
N ARG A 214 25.73 -10.03 9.40
CA ARG A 214 25.40 -11.47 9.25
C ARG A 214 26.40 -12.16 8.34
#